data_AF-K1T1J1-F1
#
_entry.id   AF-K1T1J1-F1
#
_cell.length_a   1.000
_cell.length_b   1.000
_cell.length_c   1.000
_cell.angle_alpha   90.00
_cell.angle_beta   90.00
_cell.angle_gamma   90.00
#
_symmetry.space_group_name_H-M   'P 1'
#
loop_
_entity.id
_entity.type
_entity.pdbx_description
1 polymer ?
#
loop_
_entity_poly.entity_id
_entity_poly.type
_entity_poly.pdbx_seq_one_letter_code
_entity_poly.pdbx_strand_id
1 'polypeptide(L)'
;MNKTLKISFSLKNTYRVNGVLFSLKQIPLVKRLLPATLYQVKGLKIFANILSVLWEIVSVFLGKFLYFITMVCGIGILYNGLPENEVFLHILLILTVIGSFVNTHLFNPTKDKYYAMILMKMDAREYTLVNYFYSILKVVVGFLPFTILFGMDRGVPLWFCLLLPLCIAGMKLFAAAVTLWDYEKGDLATTKISC
;
A
#
# COMPACT_ATOMS: atom_id res chain seq x y z
N MET A 1 6.20 -16.91 13.99
CA MET A 1 5.42 -16.55 12.79
C MET A 1 3.95 -16.23 13.05
N ASN A 2 3.05 -17.18 13.33
CA ASN A 2 1.61 -16.87 13.46
C ASN A 2 1.26 -15.92 14.63
N LYS A 3 1.99 -16.01 15.76
CA LYS A 3 1.82 -15.09 16.89
C LYS A 3 2.28 -13.67 16.54
N THR A 4 3.43 -13.55 15.87
CA THR A 4 4.01 -12.29 15.37
C THR A 4 3.04 -11.58 14.40
N LEU A 5 2.49 -12.33 13.44
CA LEU A 5 1.44 -11.88 12.51
C LEU A 5 0.22 -11.31 13.23
N LYS A 6 -0.36 -12.06 14.18
CA LYS A 6 -1.52 -11.62 14.95
C LYS A 6 -1.24 -10.34 15.75
N ILE A 7 -0.08 -10.26 16.41
CA ILE A 7 0.28 -9.11 17.24
C ILE A 7 0.52 -7.87 16.39
N SER A 8 1.27 -7.99 15.27
CA SER A 8 1.51 -6.86 14.36
C SER A 8 0.22 -6.38 13.69
N PHE A 9 -0.66 -7.30 13.29
CA PHE A 9 -1.95 -6.92 12.70
C PHE A 9 -2.86 -6.27 13.74
N SER A 10 -2.91 -6.80 14.97
CA SER A 10 -3.66 -6.22 16.08
C SER A 10 -3.15 -4.82 16.44
N LEU A 11 -1.84 -4.60 16.52
CA LEU A 11 -1.24 -3.28 16.80
C LEU A 11 -1.58 -2.26 15.72
N LYS A 12 -1.41 -2.64 14.44
CA LYS A 12 -1.73 -1.77 13.31
C LYS A 12 -3.22 -1.40 13.29
N ASN A 13 -4.09 -2.35 13.63
CA ASN A 13 -5.52 -2.12 13.70
C ASN A 13 -5.87 -1.21 14.89
N THR A 14 -5.31 -1.44 16.08
CA THR A 14 -5.52 -0.59 17.27
C THR A 14 -5.03 0.85 17.05
N TYR A 15 -3.87 1.04 16.41
CA TYR A 15 -3.34 2.38 16.14
C TYR A 15 -4.14 3.13 15.09
N ARG A 16 -4.63 2.46 14.05
CA ARG A 16 -5.51 3.07 13.05
C ARG A 16 -6.85 3.49 13.61
N VAL A 17 -7.46 2.66 14.45
CA VAL A 17 -8.69 3.01 15.16
C VAL A 17 -8.47 4.23 16.05
N ASN A 18 -7.35 4.28 16.79
CA ASN A 18 -7.00 5.44 17.61
C ASN A 18 -6.69 6.69 16.76
N GLY A 19 -6.08 6.53 15.59
CA GLY A 19 -5.83 7.61 14.62
C GLY A 19 -7.12 8.17 14.04
N VAL A 20 -8.06 7.32 13.63
CA VAL A 20 -9.39 7.72 13.14
C VAL A 20 -10.19 8.42 14.25
N LEU A 21 -10.17 7.88 15.48
CA LEU A 21 -10.77 8.55 16.64
C LEU A 21 -10.14 9.92 16.92
N PHE A 22 -8.83 10.05 16.75
CA PHE A 22 -8.10 11.29 16.96
C PHE A 22 -8.35 12.32 15.84
N SER A 23 -8.42 11.89 14.58
CA SER A 23 -8.75 12.75 13.44
C SER A 23 -10.21 13.21 13.46
N LEU A 24 -11.15 12.34 13.87
CA LEU A 24 -12.55 12.70 14.12
C LEU A 24 -12.66 13.77 15.24
N LYS A 25 -11.78 13.72 16.26
CA LYS A 25 -11.72 14.72 17.33
C LYS A 25 -11.23 16.10 16.86
N GLN A 26 -10.49 16.17 15.75
CA GLN A 26 -9.95 17.43 15.20
C GLN A 26 -10.97 18.21 14.35
N ILE A 27 -12.07 17.60 13.90
CA ILE A 27 -13.09 18.30 13.11
C ILE A 27 -14.00 19.11 14.05
N PRO A 28 -14.01 20.46 13.98
CA PRO A 28 -14.76 21.30 14.92
C PRO A 28 -16.29 21.11 14.83
N LEU A 29 -16.84 20.70 13.68
CA LEU A 29 -18.26 20.36 13.53
C LEU A 29 -18.67 19.08 14.28
N VAL A 30 -17.80 18.06 14.30
CA VAL A 30 -18.04 16.76 14.96
C VAL A 30 -18.02 16.93 16.48
N LYS A 31 -17.22 17.88 16.98
CA LYS A 31 -17.08 18.26 18.40
C LYS A 31 -18.38 18.82 19.01
N ARG A 32 -19.28 19.40 18.22
CA ARG A 32 -20.57 19.95 18.67
C ARG A 32 -21.68 18.90 18.78
N LEU A 33 -21.56 17.79 18.04
CA LEU A 33 -22.56 16.73 17.98
C LEU A 33 -22.24 15.53 18.88
N LEU A 34 -20.96 15.30 19.22
CA LEU A 34 -20.49 14.06 19.87
C LEU A 34 -19.87 14.34 21.26
N PRO A 35 -20.60 14.09 22.37
CA PRO A 35 -20.11 14.31 23.73
C PRO A 35 -19.04 13.29 24.14
N ALA A 36 -18.23 13.67 25.12
CA ALA A 36 -17.10 12.90 25.67
C ALA A 36 -17.48 11.53 26.27
N THR A 37 -18.78 11.25 26.44
CA THR A 37 -19.34 10.03 27.03
C THR A 37 -19.31 8.82 26.08
N LEU A 38 -19.16 9.03 24.77
CA LEU A 38 -19.13 7.95 23.79
C LEU A 38 -17.86 7.07 23.83
N TYR A 39 -16.81 7.47 24.57
CA TYR A 39 -15.60 6.67 24.74
C TYR A 39 -15.84 5.39 25.58
N GLN A 40 -16.93 5.36 26.36
CA GLN A 40 -17.34 4.20 27.17
C GLN A 40 -18.18 3.18 26.39
N VAL A 41 -18.79 3.57 25.27
CA VAL A 41 -19.76 2.71 24.57
C VAL A 41 -19.04 1.79 23.59
N LYS A 42 -19.02 0.48 23.90
CA LYS A 42 -18.36 -0.55 23.07
C LYS A 42 -18.83 -0.52 21.60
N GLY A 43 -20.09 -0.17 21.34
CA GLY A 43 -20.67 -0.11 19.99
C GLY A 43 -20.00 0.90 19.05
N LEU A 44 -19.68 2.10 19.51
CA LEU A 44 -19.04 3.11 18.67
C LEU A 44 -17.60 2.73 18.31
N LYS A 45 -16.88 2.07 19.23
CA LYS A 45 -15.52 1.55 18.95
C LYS A 45 -15.56 0.49 17.84
N ILE A 46 -16.58 -0.37 17.85
CA ILE A 46 -16.79 -1.37 16.78
C ILE A 46 -17.10 -0.67 15.45
N PHE A 47 -17.97 0.35 15.45
CA PHE A 47 -18.30 1.11 14.26
C PHE A 47 -17.08 1.83 13.66
N ALA A 48 -16.29 2.53 14.49
CA ALA A 48 -15.06 3.20 14.06
C ALA A 48 -14.03 2.21 13.50
N ASN A 49 -13.95 1.00 14.07
CA ASN A 49 -13.11 -0.08 13.55
C ASN A 49 -13.57 -0.55 12.16
N ILE A 50 -14.88 -0.79 11.98
CA ILE A 50 -15.44 -1.17 10.68
C ILE A 50 -15.16 -0.08 9.63
N LEU A 51 -15.41 1.18 9.97
CA LEU A 51 -15.16 2.30 9.06
C LEU A 51 -13.68 2.43 8.70
N SER A 52 -12.77 2.23 9.67
CA SER A 52 -11.34 2.27 9.44
C SER A 52 -10.88 1.14 8.51
N VAL A 53 -11.41 -0.08 8.68
CA VAL A 53 -11.12 -1.21 7.80
C VAL A 53 -11.67 -0.97 6.41
N LEU A 54 -12.90 -0.46 6.30
CA LEU A 54 -13.51 -0.12 5.01
C LEU A 54 -12.70 0.94 4.28
N TRP A 55 -12.28 2.00 4.97
CA TRP A 55 -11.43 3.05 4.39
C TRP A 55 -10.06 2.51 3.95
N GLU A 56 -9.48 1.56 4.69
CA GLU A 56 -8.25 0.88 4.26
C GLU A 56 -8.46 0.10 2.96
N ILE A 57 -9.58 -0.62 2.83
CA ILE A 57 -9.93 -1.32 1.60
C ILE A 57 -10.07 -0.32 0.46
N VAL A 58 -10.92 0.71 0.62
CA VAL A 58 -11.16 1.72 -0.40
C VAL A 58 -9.87 2.42 -0.81
N SER A 59 -9.02 2.83 0.12
CA SER A 59 -7.75 3.51 -0.19
C SER A 59 -6.75 2.60 -0.94
N VAL A 60 -6.77 1.29 -0.72
CA VAL A 60 -5.93 0.32 -1.45
C VAL A 60 -6.33 0.22 -2.92
N PHE A 61 -7.62 0.41 -3.25
CA PHE A 61 -8.15 0.33 -4.61
C PHE A 61 -8.23 1.70 -5.30
N LEU A 62 -8.70 2.74 -4.60
CA LEU A 62 -8.96 4.06 -5.17
C LEU A 62 -7.72 4.71 -5.78
N GLY A 63 -6.57 4.58 -5.11
CA GLY A 63 -5.30 5.11 -5.66
C GLY A 63 -4.89 4.41 -6.95
N LYS A 64 -5.11 3.08 -7.04
CA LYS A 64 -4.79 2.28 -8.23
C LYS A 64 -5.79 2.56 -9.35
N PHE A 65 -7.06 2.73 -9.02
CA PHE A 65 -8.09 3.13 -9.96
C PHE A 65 -7.75 4.48 -10.60
N LEU A 66 -7.44 5.50 -9.79
CA LEU A 66 -7.02 6.82 -10.27
C LEU A 66 -5.75 6.73 -11.12
N TYR A 67 -4.81 5.88 -10.74
CA TYR A 67 -3.60 5.62 -11.50
C TYR A 67 -3.88 5.05 -12.90
N PHE A 68 -4.75 4.03 -13.01
CA PHE A 68 -5.10 3.46 -14.32
C PHE A 68 -5.88 4.43 -15.19
N ILE A 69 -6.79 5.22 -14.61
CA ILE A 69 -7.56 6.21 -15.38
C ILE A 69 -6.66 7.32 -15.90
N THR A 70 -5.82 7.92 -15.05
CA THR A 70 -5.05 9.10 -15.41
C THR A 70 -3.82 8.75 -16.26
N MET A 71 -2.99 7.85 -15.76
CA MET A 71 -1.68 7.58 -16.37
C MET A 71 -1.72 6.53 -17.47
N VAL A 72 -2.67 5.60 -17.44
CA VAL A 72 -2.73 4.53 -18.45
C VAL A 72 -3.78 4.84 -19.50
N CYS A 73 -5.04 5.04 -19.11
CA CYS A 73 -6.11 5.35 -20.06
C CYS A 73 -5.99 6.76 -20.61
N GLY A 74 -5.75 7.77 -19.76
CA GLY A 74 -5.64 9.17 -20.15
C GLY A 74 -4.50 9.43 -21.13
N ILE A 75 -3.31 8.87 -20.87
CA ILE A 75 -2.18 8.97 -21.79
C ILE A 75 -2.42 8.12 -23.05
N GLY A 76 -3.05 6.95 -22.94
CA GLY A 76 -3.37 6.10 -24.08
C GLY A 76 -4.24 6.78 -25.15
N ILE A 77 -5.18 7.64 -24.74
CA ILE A 77 -6.03 8.41 -25.68
C ILE A 77 -5.22 9.39 -26.54
N LEU A 78 -4.02 9.80 -26.11
CA LEU A 78 -3.16 10.68 -26.89
C LEU A 78 -2.51 9.97 -28.09
N TYR A 79 -2.49 8.63 -28.09
CA TYR A 79 -1.81 7.79 -29.09
C TYR A 79 -2.80 7.08 -30.04
N ASN A 80 -3.72 7.84 -30.66
CA ASN A 80 -4.79 7.33 -31.53
C ASN A 80 -4.34 6.58 -32.82
N GLY A 81 -3.05 6.45 -33.09
CA GLY A 81 -2.49 5.83 -34.30
C GLY A 81 -1.79 4.48 -34.10
N LEU A 82 -1.74 3.97 -32.87
CA LEU A 82 -1.01 2.75 -32.50
C LEU A 82 -1.96 1.70 -31.91
N PRO A 83 -1.63 0.40 -31.99
CA PRO A 83 -2.46 -0.64 -31.42
C PRO A 83 -2.53 -0.47 -29.89
N GLU A 84 -3.75 -0.38 -29.37
CA GLU A 84 -4.02 0.04 -27.99
C GLU A 84 -3.44 -0.91 -26.93
N ASN A 85 -3.34 -2.20 -27.25
CA ASN A 85 -2.72 -3.22 -26.41
C ASN A 85 -1.22 -2.95 -26.19
N GLU A 86 -0.47 -2.61 -27.24
CA GLU A 86 0.97 -2.34 -27.13
C GLU A 86 1.23 -1.05 -26.36
N VAL A 87 0.45 0.00 -26.63
CA VAL A 87 0.55 1.28 -25.90
C VAL A 87 0.29 1.08 -24.42
N PHE A 88 -0.77 0.34 -24.06
CA PHE A 88 -1.10 0.00 -22.67
C PHE A 88 0.07 -0.69 -21.96
N LEU A 89 0.69 -1.68 -22.61
CA LEU A 89 1.80 -2.45 -22.05
C LEU A 89 3.08 -1.63 -21.91
N HIS A 90 3.42 -0.81 -22.91
CA HIS A 90 4.60 0.05 -22.86
C HIS A 90 4.50 1.09 -21.75
N ILE A 91 3.34 1.75 -21.63
CA ILE A 91 3.09 2.70 -20.55
C ILE A 91 3.25 1.99 -19.21
N LEU A 92 2.56 0.86 -19.01
CA LEU A 92 2.57 0.12 -17.75
C LEU A 92 3.96 -0.38 -17.37
N LEU A 93 4.78 -0.80 -18.35
CA LEU A 93 6.17 -1.21 -18.13
C LEU A 93 7.00 -0.05 -17.57
N ILE A 94 7.02 1.10 -18.24
CA ILE A 94 7.79 2.28 -17.82
C ILE A 94 7.36 2.72 -16.42
N LEU A 95 6.05 2.77 -16.20
CA LEU A 95 5.46 3.16 -14.92
C LEU A 95 5.79 2.17 -13.80
N THR A 96 5.92 0.88 -14.12
CA THR A 96 6.33 -0.17 -13.15
C THR A 96 7.78 0.02 -12.73
N VAL A 97 8.67 0.32 -13.69
CA VAL A 97 10.09 0.59 -13.39
C VAL A 97 10.19 1.78 -12.46
N ILE A 98 9.62 2.93 -12.83
CA ILE A 98 9.66 4.16 -12.01
C ILE A 98 9.00 3.93 -10.65
N GLY A 99 7.83 3.30 -10.63
CA GLY A 99 7.07 3.03 -9.41
C GLY A 99 7.80 2.11 -8.43
N SER A 100 8.64 1.19 -8.93
CA SER A 100 9.41 0.28 -8.09
C SER A 100 10.48 1.00 -7.26
N PHE A 101 11.13 2.02 -7.83
CA PHE A 101 12.14 2.83 -7.15
C PHE A 101 11.53 3.88 -6.21
N VAL A 102 10.47 4.57 -6.65
CA VAL A 102 9.82 5.64 -5.87
C VAL A 102 9.11 5.09 -4.62
N ASN A 103 8.57 3.88 -4.68
CA ASN A 103 7.73 3.31 -3.62
C ASN A 103 8.52 2.37 -2.68
N THR A 104 9.65 2.84 -2.15
CA THR A 104 10.54 2.09 -1.25
C THR A 104 10.30 2.46 0.24
N HIS A 105 9.10 2.20 0.75
CA HIS A 105 8.75 2.44 2.16
C HIS A 105 9.27 1.38 3.16
N LEU A 106 10.13 0.46 2.72
CA LEU A 106 10.64 -0.62 3.56
C LEU A 106 11.36 -0.07 4.79
N PHE A 107 12.17 0.96 4.61
CA PHE A 107 12.99 1.56 5.66
C PHE A 107 12.39 2.79 6.35
N ASN A 108 11.23 3.28 5.89
CA ASN A 108 10.65 4.49 6.47
C ASN A 108 10.17 4.22 7.93
N PRO A 109 10.67 4.94 8.94
CA PRO A 109 10.32 4.73 10.35
C PRO A 109 8.91 5.24 10.68
N THR A 110 7.91 4.38 10.50
CA THR A 110 6.54 4.66 10.98
C THR A 110 6.43 4.40 12.48
N LYS A 111 5.58 5.14 13.20
CA LYS A 111 5.34 4.96 14.65
C LYS A 111 5.06 3.49 15.02
N ASP A 112 4.26 2.78 14.22
CA ASP A 112 3.93 1.37 14.43
C ASP A 112 5.16 0.43 14.39
N LYS A 113 6.12 0.73 13.49
CA LYS A 113 7.40 0.00 13.37
C LYS A 113 8.27 0.24 14.61
N TYR A 114 8.32 1.49 15.06
CA TYR A 114 9.10 1.88 16.25
C TYR A 114 8.59 1.17 17.50
N TYR A 115 7.28 1.20 17.77
CA TYR A 115 6.71 0.52 18.94
C TYR A 115 6.90 -1.01 18.89
N ALA A 116 6.72 -1.64 17.73
CA ALA A 116 6.89 -3.08 17.60
C ALA A 116 8.35 -3.53 17.81
N MET A 117 9.31 -2.86 17.16
CA MET A 117 10.71 -3.30 17.18
C MET A 117 11.47 -2.78 18.41
N ILE A 118 11.29 -1.52 18.80
CA ILE A 118 12.05 -0.90 19.89
C ILE A 118 11.41 -1.17 21.26
N LEU A 119 10.10 -0.91 21.39
CA LEU A 119 9.43 -1.03 22.70
C LEU A 119 9.09 -2.48 23.03
N MET A 120 8.58 -3.25 22.07
CA MET A 120 8.17 -4.64 22.28
C MET A 120 9.27 -5.66 21.99
N LYS A 121 10.47 -5.21 21.58
CA LYS A 121 11.64 -6.06 21.24
C LYS A 121 11.29 -7.20 20.28
N MET A 122 10.37 -6.96 19.34
CA MET A 122 10.04 -7.95 18.32
C MET A 122 11.22 -8.08 17.35
N ASP A 123 11.45 -9.30 16.85
CA ASP A 123 12.47 -9.55 15.82
C ASP A 123 12.18 -8.69 14.58
N ALA A 124 13.10 -7.77 14.28
CA ALA A 124 12.99 -6.83 13.17
C ALA A 124 12.94 -7.52 11.81
N ARG A 125 13.64 -8.66 11.65
CA ARG A 125 13.66 -9.45 10.42
C ARG A 125 12.31 -10.10 10.20
N GLU A 126 11.77 -10.76 11.22
CA GLU A 126 10.46 -11.43 11.13
C GLU A 126 9.34 -10.41 10.88
N TYR A 127 9.35 -9.28 11.60
CA TYR A 127 8.38 -8.20 11.42
C TYR A 127 8.44 -7.61 10.00
N THR A 128 9.64 -7.33 9.49
CA THR A 128 9.83 -6.73 8.17
C THR A 128 9.39 -7.67 7.06
N LEU A 129 9.77 -8.96 7.11
CA LEU A 129 9.37 -9.96 6.11
C LEU A 129 7.84 -10.10 6.04
N VAL A 130 7.18 -10.21 7.19
CA VAL A 130 5.73 -10.38 7.27
C VAL A 130 4.99 -9.15 6.73
N ASN A 131 5.38 -7.95 7.19
CA ASN A 131 4.68 -6.73 6.81
C ASN A 131 4.97 -6.36 5.34
N TYR A 132 6.16 -6.72 4.84
CA TYR A 132 6.52 -6.55 3.43
C TYR A 132 5.78 -7.54 2.53
N PHE A 133 5.69 -8.82 2.91
CA PHE A 133 4.86 -9.80 2.20
C PHE A 133 3.40 -9.33 2.11
N TYR A 134 2.83 -8.85 3.20
CA TYR A 134 1.49 -8.27 3.22
C TYR A 134 1.35 -7.04 2.29
N SER A 135 2.39 -6.18 2.23
CA SER A 135 2.43 -5.04 1.32
C SER A 135 2.44 -5.48 -0.15
N ILE A 136 3.25 -6.47 -0.50
CA ILE A 136 3.32 -7.03 -1.85
C ILE A 136 2.01 -7.71 -2.24
N LEU A 137 1.40 -8.48 -1.33
CA LEU A 137 0.10 -9.10 -1.57
C LEU A 137 -0.98 -8.05 -1.85
N LYS A 138 -0.99 -6.92 -1.12
CA LYS A 138 -1.90 -5.80 -1.41
C LYS A 138 -1.65 -5.15 -2.77
N VAL A 139 -0.40 -5.09 -3.22
CA VAL A 139 -0.08 -4.61 -4.57
C VAL A 139 -0.75 -5.55 -5.56
N VAL A 140 -0.48 -6.86 -5.50
CA VAL A 140 -1.08 -7.86 -6.40
C VAL A 140 -2.61 -7.76 -6.39
N VAL A 141 -3.23 -7.93 -5.21
CA VAL A 141 -4.71 -7.96 -5.07
C VAL A 141 -5.35 -6.65 -5.56
N GLY A 142 -4.73 -5.50 -5.29
CA GLY A 142 -5.33 -4.25 -5.74
C GLY A 142 -5.06 -3.89 -7.20
N PHE A 143 -4.00 -4.40 -7.83
CA PHE A 143 -3.75 -4.19 -9.26
C PHE A 143 -4.52 -5.20 -10.14
N LEU A 144 -4.82 -6.39 -9.61
CA LEU A 144 -5.47 -7.48 -10.33
C LEU A 144 -6.84 -7.09 -10.95
N PRO A 145 -7.82 -6.50 -10.23
CA PRO A 145 -9.10 -6.16 -10.85
C PRO A 145 -8.94 -5.10 -11.96
N PHE A 146 -8.03 -4.14 -11.80
CA PHE A 146 -7.83 -3.08 -12.78
C PHE A 146 -7.07 -3.55 -14.02
N THR A 147 -6.05 -4.41 -13.85
CA THR A 147 -5.36 -5.02 -14.99
C THR A 147 -6.29 -5.91 -15.81
N ILE A 148 -7.23 -6.61 -15.19
CA ILE A 148 -8.27 -7.36 -15.92
C ILE A 148 -9.24 -6.41 -16.62
N LEU A 149 -9.86 -5.47 -15.89
CA LEU A 149 -10.86 -4.57 -16.45
C LEU A 149 -10.31 -3.72 -17.60
N PHE A 150 -9.23 -2.99 -17.37
CA PHE A 150 -8.63 -2.10 -18.37
C PHE A 150 -7.80 -2.85 -19.42
N GLY A 151 -7.18 -3.97 -19.06
CA GLY A 151 -6.41 -4.76 -20.03
C GLY A 151 -7.30 -5.47 -21.04
N MET A 152 -8.41 -6.07 -20.60
CA MET A 152 -9.37 -6.71 -21.50
C MET A 152 -10.07 -5.70 -22.42
N ASP A 153 -10.43 -4.52 -21.90
CA ASP A 153 -11.03 -3.42 -22.67
C ASP A 153 -10.14 -3.02 -23.87
N ARG A 154 -8.80 -3.08 -23.69
CA ARG A 154 -7.80 -2.79 -24.72
C ARG A 154 -7.34 -4.01 -25.52
N GLY A 155 -8.03 -5.15 -25.42
CA GLY A 155 -7.75 -6.36 -26.19
C GLY A 155 -6.56 -7.19 -25.71
N VAL A 156 -6.07 -6.99 -24.48
CA VAL A 156 -5.00 -7.82 -23.90
C VAL A 156 -5.55 -9.17 -23.46
N PRO A 157 -4.88 -10.31 -23.77
CA PRO A 157 -5.32 -11.62 -23.35
C PRO A 157 -5.42 -11.76 -21.83
N LEU A 158 -6.46 -12.43 -21.34
CA LEU A 158 -6.72 -12.67 -19.92
C LEU A 158 -5.53 -13.23 -19.14
N TRP A 159 -4.81 -14.20 -19.72
CA TRP A 159 -3.63 -14.81 -19.08
C TRP A 159 -2.51 -13.79 -18.87
N PHE A 160 -2.36 -12.84 -19.79
CA PHE A 160 -1.38 -11.77 -19.67
C PHE A 160 -1.80 -10.75 -18.62
N CYS A 161 -3.10 -10.38 -18.56
CA CYS A 161 -3.64 -9.52 -17.52
C CYS A 161 -3.43 -10.08 -16.10
N LEU A 162 -3.52 -11.41 -15.92
CA LEU A 162 -3.23 -12.06 -14.63
C LEU A 162 -1.74 -12.06 -14.28
N LEU A 163 -0.87 -12.11 -15.29
CA LEU A 163 0.57 -12.10 -15.11
C LEU A 163 1.10 -10.70 -14.74
N LEU A 164 0.48 -9.63 -15.27
CA LEU A 164 0.94 -8.25 -15.07
C LEU A 164 1.11 -7.83 -13.58
N PRO A 165 0.13 -8.04 -12.68
CA PRO A 165 0.30 -7.73 -11.26
C PRO A 165 1.45 -8.50 -10.59
N LEU A 166 1.71 -9.73 -11.04
CA LEU A 166 2.82 -10.55 -10.54
C LEU A 166 4.17 -9.99 -11.01
N CYS A 167 4.26 -9.52 -12.26
CA CYS A 167 5.45 -8.83 -12.76
C CYS A 167 5.72 -7.52 -12.01
N ILE A 168 4.68 -6.73 -11.73
CA ILE A 168 4.79 -5.49 -10.94
C ILE A 168 5.31 -5.80 -9.53
N ALA A 169 4.74 -6.82 -8.88
CA ALA A 169 5.20 -7.29 -7.58
C ALA A 169 6.65 -7.79 -7.62
N GLY A 170 7.02 -8.56 -8.64
CA GLY A 170 8.37 -9.07 -8.86
C GLY A 170 9.41 -7.96 -9.01
N MET A 171 9.12 -6.94 -9.85
CA MET A 171 9.98 -5.77 -9.99
C MET A 171 10.17 -5.02 -8.67
N LYS A 172 9.12 -4.92 -7.86
CA LYS A 172 9.19 -4.28 -6.54
C LYS A 172 10.04 -5.08 -5.55
N LEU A 173 9.93 -6.41 -5.57
CA LEU A 173 10.79 -7.31 -4.78
C LEU A 173 12.24 -7.18 -5.20
N PHE A 174 12.51 -7.13 -6.51
CA PHE A 174 13.85 -6.96 -7.05
C PHE A 174 14.47 -5.62 -6.62
N ALA A 175 13.75 -4.51 -6.78
CA ALA A 175 14.22 -3.19 -6.35
C ALA A 175 14.52 -3.16 -4.84
N ALA A 176 13.70 -3.82 -4.02
CA ALA A 176 13.96 -3.93 -2.59
C ALA A 176 15.18 -4.80 -2.27
N ALA A 177 15.41 -5.90 -2.99
CA ALA A 177 16.59 -6.75 -2.83
C ALA A 177 17.87 -5.99 -3.19
N VAL A 178 17.87 -5.25 -4.31
CA VAL A 178 19.00 -4.38 -4.70
C VAL A 178 19.25 -3.32 -3.64
N THR A 179 18.19 -2.66 -3.17
CA THR A 179 18.32 -1.65 -2.11
C THR A 179 18.92 -2.24 -0.84
N LEU A 180 18.49 -3.45 -0.44
CA LEU A 180 18.99 -4.13 0.76
C LEU A 180 20.46 -4.53 0.63
N TRP A 181 20.86 -5.02 -0.55
CA TRP A 181 22.24 -5.36 -0.87
C TRP A 181 23.15 -4.13 -0.87
N ASP A 182 22.68 -3.00 -1.41
CA ASP A 182 23.42 -1.73 -1.38
C ASP A 182 23.57 -1.22 0.06
N TYR A 183 22.56 -1.40 0.92
CA TYR A 183 22.65 -1.08 2.35
C TYR A 183 23.63 -1.98 3.11
N GLU A 184 23.75 -3.26 2.73
CA GLU A 184 24.68 -4.20 3.37
C GLU A 184 26.13 -3.95 2.94
N LYS A 185 26.34 -3.53 1.69
CA LYS A 185 27.69 -3.29 1.13
C LYS A 185 28.20 -1.86 1.27
N GLY A 186 27.31 -0.88 1.40
CA GLY A 186 27.67 0.53 1.51
C GLY A 186 27.52 1.06 2.93
N ASP A 187 28.54 1.77 3.42
CA ASP A 187 28.54 2.57 4.67
C ASP A 187 27.50 3.74 4.68
N LEU A 188 26.55 3.75 3.75
CA LEU A 188 25.56 4.82 3.51
C LEU A 188 24.33 4.74 4.46
N ALA A 189 24.52 4.23 5.67
CA ALA A 189 23.52 4.31 6.74
C ALA A 189 23.15 5.77 7.11
N THR A 190 23.90 6.76 6.63
CA THR A 190 23.79 8.18 7.02
C THR A 190 22.98 9.07 6.07
N THR A 191 22.67 8.68 4.83
CA THR A 191 22.12 9.65 3.85
C THR A 191 20.60 9.56 3.60
N LYS A 192 19.93 8.46 3.95
CA LYS A 192 18.47 8.30 3.70
C LYS A 192 17.56 8.58 4.91
N ILE A 193 18.11 9.01 6.04
CA ILE A 193 17.33 9.44 7.23
C ILE A 193 17.04 10.95 7.22
N SER A 194 17.69 11.72 6.33
CA SER A 194 17.46 13.17 6.15
C SER A 194 16.75 13.47 4.83
N CYS A 195 15.45 13.20 4.76
CA CYS A 195 14.48 13.95 3.94
C CYS A 195 13.06 13.65 4.45
#